data_AF-A0A517I2R9-F1
#
_entry.id   AF-A0A517I2R9-F1
#
_cell.length_a   1.000
_cell.length_b   1.000
_cell.length_c   1.000
_cell.angle_alpha   90.00
_cell.angle_beta   90.00
_cell.angle_gamma   90.00
#
_symmetry.space_group_name_H-M   'P 1'
#
loop_
_entity.id
_entity.type
_entity.pdbx_description
1 polymer ?
#
loop_
_entity_poly.entity_id
_entity_poly.type
_entity_poly.pdbx_seq_one_letter_code
_entity_poly.pdbx_strand_id
1 'polypeptide(L)'
;MNKFHICFGLSAYGTLRSIFRKQNLLQTESILCIEDDFSVGPLHQLETSTGMNGRIEWIHSFFKRVEAISPEDLTTVKAYLLRNLSFPAQIPDNSNVILWHGQNASDSIGIRYVVSMLQDKNLLFETIDITAFSVNCDYKVRNIDGNKVSYVLKSASALPPKLVMEAYQVKKNMPAPLVQSLILEWEKWSQSDSTLRVYKQDEVLEVSEDYYDASILEHASKEFQKAARVIGTVMGESDQCIGDTYLTYRVHELIKQGLLQYQGELMPLRRLEIRLK
;
A
#
# COMPACT_ATOMS: atom_id res chain seq x y z
N MET A 1 -21.50 -2.00 18.60
CA MET A 1 -20.74 -1.24 17.60
C MET A 1 -21.16 -1.78 16.25
N ASN A 2 -21.76 -0.94 15.41
CA ASN A 2 -22.35 -1.41 14.13
C ASN A 2 -21.59 -0.87 12.92
N LYS A 3 -20.47 -0.17 13.12
CA LYS A 3 -19.64 0.38 12.04
C LYS A 3 -18.19 -0.01 12.24
N PHE A 4 -17.58 -0.55 11.18
CA PHE A 4 -16.20 -0.98 11.13
C PHE A 4 -15.52 -0.29 9.97
N HIS A 5 -14.52 0.53 10.27
CA HIS A 5 -13.67 1.16 9.27
C HIS A 5 -12.49 0.26 8.98
N ILE A 6 -12.18 0.03 7.71
CA ILE A 6 -11.00 -0.73 7.30
C ILE A 6 -10.11 0.21 6.49
N CYS A 7 -8.84 0.29 6.85
CA CYS A 7 -7.82 1.04 6.12
C CYS A 7 -6.58 0.17 5.84
N PHE A 8 -5.81 0.58 4.85
CA PHE A 8 -4.58 -0.10 4.44
C PHE A 8 -3.36 0.66 4.98
N GLY A 9 -2.48 -0.05 5.68
CA GLY A 9 -1.26 0.52 6.25
C GLY A 9 -1.40 1.13 7.65
N LEU A 10 -0.39 0.91 8.50
CA LEU A 10 -0.32 1.46 9.86
C LEU A 10 -0.40 2.99 9.91
N SER A 11 0.06 3.70 8.88
CA SER A 11 0.02 5.16 8.79
C SER A 11 -1.42 5.69 8.69
N ALA A 12 -2.24 5.10 7.83
CA ALA A 12 -3.66 5.40 7.74
C ALA A 12 -4.35 5.05 9.07
N TYR A 13 -4.08 3.87 9.63
CA TYR A 13 -4.65 3.42 10.90
C TYR A 13 -4.35 4.38 12.05
N GLY A 14 -3.10 4.81 12.20
CA GLY A 14 -2.68 5.76 13.23
C GLY A 14 -3.40 7.11 13.10
N THR A 15 -3.52 7.61 11.87
CA THR A 15 -4.21 8.88 11.56
C THR A 15 -5.69 8.79 11.91
N LEU A 16 -6.39 7.78 11.40
CA LEU A 16 -7.83 7.58 11.65
C LEU A 16 -8.09 7.39 13.14
N ARG A 17 -7.35 6.50 13.81
CA ARG A 17 -7.50 6.23 15.24
C ARG A 17 -7.30 7.48 16.09
N SER A 18 -6.30 8.30 15.76
CA SER A 18 -6.04 9.57 16.47
C SER A 18 -7.23 10.52 16.39
N ILE A 19 -7.80 10.68 15.19
CA ILE A 19 -8.95 11.57 14.97
C ILE A 19 -10.23 11.01 15.58
N PHE A 20 -10.53 9.73 15.36
CA PHE A 20 -11.73 9.09 15.90
C PHE A 20 -11.75 9.11 17.42
N ARG A 21 -10.59 8.98 18.07
CA ARG A 21 -10.47 9.16 19.52
C ARG A 21 -10.83 10.59 19.94
N LYS A 22 -10.32 11.61 19.24
CA LYS A 22 -10.62 13.03 19.54
C LYS A 22 -12.11 13.36 19.33
N GLN A 23 -12.78 12.68 18.41
CA GLN A 23 -14.19 12.84 18.10
C GLN A 23 -15.11 11.91 18.91
N ASN A 24 -14.58 11.15 19.87
CA ASN A 24 -15.30 10.15 20.67
C ASN A 24 -16.01 9.05 19.84
N LEU A 25 -15.63 8.86 18.57
CA LEU A 25 -16.23 7.87 17.68
C LEU A 25 -15.87 6.44 18.08
N LEU A 26 -14.70 6.23 18.71
CA LEU A 26 -14.25 4.91 19.16
C LEU A 26 -15.13 4.26 20.24
N GLN A 27 -16.13 4.98 20.78
CA GLN A 27 -17.13 4.41 21.68
C GLN A 27 -18.20 3.61 20.91
N THR A 28 -18.40 3.89 19.62
CA THR A 28 -19.50 3.34 18.81
C THR A 28 -19.04 2.72 17.49
N GLU A 29 -17.84 3.08 17.02
CA GLU A 29 -17.24 2.68 15.75
C GLU A 29 -15.86 2.05 16.00
N SER A 30 -15.50 1.04 15.20
CA SER A 30 -14.22 0.33 15.27
C SER A 30 -13.37 0.63 14.05
N ILE A 31 -12.05 0.58 14.20
CA ILE A 31 -11.10 0.70 13.08
C ILE A 31 -10.23 -0.56 13.05
N LEU A 32 -10.14 -1.19 11.89
CA LEU A 32 -9.30 -2.33 11.59
C LEU A 32 -8.25 -1.91 10.54
N CYS A 33 -7.07 -2.50 10.62
CA CYS A 33 -5.97 -2.25 9.70
C CYS A 33 -5.69 -3.54 8.94
N ILE A 34 -5.64 -3.45 7.61
CA ILE A 34 -5.03 -4.48 6.76
C ILE A 34 -3.61 -4.02 6.48
N GLU A 35 -2.65 -4.78 6.99
CA GLU A 35 -1.22 -4.47 6.86
C GLU A 35 -0.60 -5.45 5.87
N ASP A 36 -0.59 -5.06 4.60
CA ASP A 36 0.14 -5.71 3.50
C ASP A 36 0.31 -4.69 2.36
N ASP A 37 1.30 -4.92 1.50
CA ASP A 37 1.45 -4.21 0.22
C ASP A 37 1.07 -5.14 -0.92
N PHE A 38 -0.15 -5.01 -1.42
CA PHE A 38 -0.67 -5.85 -2.50
C PHE A 38 -0.10 -5.47 -3.87
N SER A 39 0.67 -4.38 -3.98
CA SER A 39 1.32 -4.01 -5.24
C SER A 39 2.55 -4.85 -5.56
N VAL A 40 3.14 -5.51 -4.55
CA VAL A 40 4.40 -6.26 -4.69
C VAL A 40 4.28 -7.67 -4.13
N GLY A 41 4.88 -8.65 -4.81
CA GLY A 41 5.00 -10.05 -4.40
C GLY A 41 3.79 -10.91 -4.72
N PRO A 42 3.79 -12.20 -4.34
CA PRO A 42 2.71 -13.12 -4.66
C PRO A 42 1.44 -12.77 -3.88
N LEU A 43 0.28 -12.98 -4.51
CA LEU A 43 -1.05 -12.83 -3.92
C LEU A 43 -1.77 -14.17 -3.77
N HIS A 44 -1.05 -15.26 -3.96
CA HIS A 44 -1.64 -16.58 -4.06
C HIS A 44 -2.30 -17.02 -2.75
N GLN A 45 -3.62 -17.22 -2.80
CA GLN A 45 -4.45 -17.74 -1.72
C GLN A 45 -4.24 -17.04 -0.37
N LEU A 46 -4.09 -15.71 -0.36
CA LEU A 46 -3.88 -14.96 0.88
C LEU A 46 -5.03 -15.10 1.89
N GLU A 47 -6.22 -15.52 1.44
CA GLU A 47 -7.36 -15.87 2.30
C GLU A 47 -7.16 -17.17 3.10
N THR A 48 -6.12 -17.95 2.80
CA THR A 48 -5.82 -19.22 3.46
C THR A 48 -4.58 -19.13 4.34
N SER A 49 -4.48 -19.98 5.36
CA SER A 49 -3.26 -20.09 6.17
C SER A 49 -2.04 -20.50 5.36
N THR A 50 -2.22 -21.34 4.33
CA THR A 50 -1.13 -21.80 3.46
C THR A 50 -0.58 -20.65 2.62
N GLY A 51 -1.44 -19.94 1.89
CA GLY A 51 -1.04 -18.80 1.06
C GLY A 51 -0.44 -17.66 1.89
N MET A 52 -1.03 -17.34 3.04
CA MET A 52 -0.48 -16.33 3.95
C MET A 52 0.90 -16.72 4.50
N ASN A 53 1.15 -17.99 4.81
CA ASN A 53 2.49 -18.44 5.20
C ASN A 53 3.50 -18.29 4.03
N GLY A 54 3.10 -18.63 2.81
CA GLY A 54 3.90 -18.37 1.61
C GLY A 54 4.22 -16.88 1.42
N ARG A 55 3.24 -16.00 1.67
CA ARG A 55 3.43 -14.54 1.66
C ARG A 55 4.45 -14.09 2.70
N ILE A 56 4.35 -14.58 3.94
CA ILE A 56 5.29 -14.28 5.03
C ILE A 56 6.71 -14.72 4.65
N GLU A 57 6.87 -15.92 4.09
CA GLU A 57 8.16 -16.45 3.65
C GLU A 57 8.75 -15.64 2.50
N TRP A 58 7.91 -15.23 1.54
CA TRP A 58 8.31 -14.37 0.44
C TRP A 58 8.78 -13.01 0.95
N ILE A 59 8.01 -12.35 1.83
CA ILE A 59 8.37 -11.06 2.43
C ILE A 59 9.68 -11.17 3.21
N HIS A 60 9.84 -12.22 4.02
CA HIS A 60 11.08 -12.48 4.75
C HIS A 60 12.29 -12.63 3.81
N SER A 61 12.12 -13.39 2.73
CA SER A 61 13.16 -13.59 1.72
C SER A 61 13.46 -12.32 0.94
N PHE A 62 12.45 -11.48 0.71
CA PHE A 62 12.57 -10.19 0.06
C PHE A 62 13.35 -9.20 0.93
N PHE A 63 12.98 -9.02 2.20
CA PHE A 63 13.71 -8.15 3.13
C PHE A 63 15.18 -8.53 3.25
N LYS A 64 15.51 -9.82 3.34
CA LYS A 64 16.92 -10.29 3.36
C LYS A 64 17.76 -9.81 2.17
N ARG A 65 17.14 -9.46 1.03
CA ARG A 65 17.84 -8.96 -0.16
C ARG A 65 18.11 -7.45 -0.11
N VAL A 66 17.41 -6.69 0.73
CA VAL A 66 17.37 -5.22 0.67
C VAL A 66 17.63 -4.53 2.00
N GLU A 67 17.39 -5.20 3.12
CA GLU A 67 17.66 -4.66 4.45
C GLU A 67 18.08 -5.76 5.43
N ALA A 68 18.97 -5.41 6.37
CA ALA A 68 19.23 -6.24 7.53
C ALA A 68 18.08 -6.08 8.55
N ILE A 69 16.96 -6.77 8.31
CA ILE A 69 15.81 -6.77 9.23
C ILE A 69 16.16 -7.52 10.52
N SER A 70 15.82 -6.94 11.67
CA SER A 70 16.01 -7.61 12.96
C SER A 70 15.02 -8.78 13.13
N PRO A 71 15.36 -9.82 13.94
CA PRO A 71 14.40 -10.87 14.29
C PRO A 71 13.09 -10.35 14.91
N GLU A 72 13.18 -9.27 15.69
CA GLU A 72 12.03 -8.62 16.33
C GLU A 72 11.11 -7.96 15.30
N ASP A 73 11.69 -7.23 14.33
CA ASP A 73 10.94 -6.60 13.24
C ASP A 73 10.25 -7.66 12.37
N LEU A 74 10.95 -8.75 12.05
CA LEU A 74 10.38 -9.86 11.29
C LEU A 74 9.21 -10.51 12.03
N THR A 75 9.35 -10.71 13.34
CA THR A 75 8.27 -11.25 14.18
C THR A 75 7.06 -10.33 14.16
N THR A 76 7.30 -9.02 14.18
CA THR A 76 6.27 -7.98 14.12
C THR A 76 5.54 -8.00 12.77
N VAL A 77 6.27 -8.02 11.65
CA VAL A 77 5.70 -8.14 10.29
C VAL A 77 4.84 -9.40 10.17
N LYS A 78 5.37 -10.55 10.63
CA LYS A 78 4.62 -11.82 10.64
C LYS A 78 3.32 -11.71 11.44
N ALA A 79 3.36 -11.08 12.61
CA ALA A 79 2.18 -10.91 13.45
C ALA A 79 1.11 -10.04 12.77
N TYR A 80 1.51 -9.01 12.03
CA TYR A 80 0.58 -8.17 11.27
C TYR A 80 -0.08 -8.94 10.11
N LEU A 81 0.71 -9.67 9.32
CA LEU A 81 0.19 -10.47 8.21
C LEU A 81 -0.79 -11.55 8.69
N LEU A 82 -0.47 -12.25 9.78
CA LEU A 82 -1.38 -13.24 10.37
C LEU A 82 -2.68 -12.62 10.92
N ARG A 83 -2.67 -11.35 11.35
CA ARG A 83 -3.89 -10.64 11.76
C ARG A 83 -4.83 -10.41 10.57
N ASN A 84 -4.30 -10.26 9.35
CA ASN A 84 -5.12 -10.12 8.13
C ASN A 84 -5.97 -11.36 7.84
N LEU A 85 -5.69 -12.54 8.42
CA LEU A 85 -6.55 -13.72 8.31
C LEU A 85 -7.70 -13.74 9.32
N SER A 86 -7.52 -13.08 10.46
CA SER A 86 -8.45 -13.17 11.60
C SER A 86 -9.37 -11.96 11.73
N PHE A 87 -9.18 -10.90 10.93
CA PHE A 87 -10.04 -9.73 10.98
C PHE A 87 -11.54 -10.00 10.72
N PRO A 88 -11.97 -10.97 9.86
CA PRO A 88 -13.39 -11.21 9.63
C PRO A 88 -14.14 -11.60 10.90
N ALA A 89 -13.49 -12.33 11.82
CA ALA A 89 -14.08 -12.73 13.09
C ALA A 89 -14.42 -11.53 14.00
N GLN A 90 -13.82 -10.36 13.76
CA GLN A 90 -14.05 -9.15 14.54
C GLN A 90 -15.30 -8.37 14.06
N ILE A 91 -15.87 -8.73 12.90
CA ILE A 91 -16.99 -8.01 12.28
C ILE A 91 -18.26 -8.89 12.38
N PRO A 92 -19.23 -8.56 13.25
CA PRO A 92 -20.50 -9.29 13.34
C PRO A 92 -21.37 -9.12 12.09
N ASP A 93 -22.28 -10.06 11.83
CA ASP A 93 -23.33 -9.88 10.82
C ASP A 93 -24.20 -8.66 11.10
N ASN A 94 -24.79 -8.11 10.04
CA ASN A 94 -25.59 -6.90 10.03
C ASN A 94 -24.82 -5.64 10.46
N SER A 95 -23.48 -5.69 10.40
CA SER A 95 -22.62 -4.51 10.55
C SER A 95 -22.47 -3.75 9.24
N ASN A 96 -22.06 -2.49 9.35
CA ASN A 96 -21.65 -1.66 8.24
C ASN A 96 -20.11 -1.59 8.18
N VAL A 97 -19.53 -1.88 7.02
CA VAL A 97 -18.09 -1.85 6.76
C VAL A 97 -17.77 -0.69 5.83
N ILE A 98 -16.88 0.20 6.27
CA ILE A 98 -16.48 1.40 5.55
C ILE A 98 -15.01 1.28 5.14
N LEU A 99 -14.76 1.13 3.84
CA LEU A 99 -13.42 0.96 3.28
C LEU A 99 -12.78 2.32 2.96
N TRP A 100 -11.64 2.61 3.56
CA TRP A 100 -10.83 3.79 3.25
C TRP A 100 -9.74 3.42 2.25
N HIS A 101 -9.75 4.04 1.08
CA HIS A 101 -8.81 3.73 0.02
C HIS A 101 -8.40 4.97 -0.78
N GLY A 102 -7.29 4.87 -1.51
CA GLY A 102 -7.00 5.74 -2.64
C GLY A 102 -6.86 4.95 -3.94
N GLN A 103 -6.63 5.68 -5.02
CA GLN A 103 -6.38 5.13 -6.35
C GLN A 103 -4.89 4.76 -6.48
N ASN A 104 -4.54 3.63 -5.88
CA ASN A 104 -3.24 2.99 -6.02
C ASN A 104 -3.42 1.46 -6.12
N ALA A 105 -2.36 0.75 -6.55
CA ALA A 105 -2.44 -0.68 -6.81
C ALA A 105 -2.74 -1.49 -5.54
N SER A 106 -2.07 -1.14 -4.43
CA SER A 106 -2.21 -1.87 -3.16
C SER A 106 -3.63 -1.73 -2.59
N ASP A 107 -4.15 -0.51 -2.43
CA ASP A 107 -5.50 -0.28 -1.90
C ASP A 107 -6.57 -0.89 -2.82
N SER A 108 -6.39 -0.79 -4.15
CA SER A 108 -7.34 -1.34 -5.11
C SER A 108 -7.47 -2.86 -4.99
N ILE A 109 -6.34 -3.58 -4.90
CA ILE A 109 -6.36 -5.02 -4.66
C ILE A 109 -6.83 -5.33 -3.24
N GLY A 110 -6.40 -4.54 -2.25
CA GLY A 110 -6.77 -4.69 -0.86
C GLY A 110 -8.29 -4.63 -0.62
N ILE A 111 -9.02 -3.78 -1.34
CA ILE A 111 -10.49 -3.78 -1.29
C ILE A 111 -11.06 -5.13 -1.75
N ARG A 112 -10.54 -5.70 -2.83
CA ARG A 112 -10.98 -7.00 -3.37
C ARG A 112 -10.72 -8.11 -2.35
N TYR A 113 -9.53 -8.12 -1.77
CA TYR A 113 -9.17 -9.04 -0.67
C TYR A 113 -10.15 -8.91 0.51
N VAL A 114 -10.38 -7.70 0.99
CA VAL A 114 -11.25 -7.47 2.17
C VAL A 114 -12.69 -7.92 1.91
N VAL A 115 -13.26 -7.56 0.76
CA VAL A 115 -14.63 -7.95 0.42
C VAL A 115 -14.73 -9.46 0.25
N SER A 116 -13.75 -10.11 -0.40
CA SER A 116 -13.70 -11.56 -0.53
C SER A 116 -13.59 -12.27 0.83
N MET A 117 -12.80 -11.75 1.75
CA MET A 117 -12.66 -12.28 3.12
C MET A 117 -13.94 -12.15 3.96
N LEU A 118 -14.89 -11.33 3.52
CA LEU A 118 -16.17 -11.06 4.19
C LEU A 118 -17.37 -11.60 3.41
N GLN A 119 -17.16 -12.37 2.33
CA GLN A 119 -18.22 -12.78 1.40
C GLN A 119 -19.36 -13.59 2.03
N ASP A 120 -19.07 -14.34 3.09
CA ASP A 120 -20.06 -15.18 3.79
C ASP A 120 -20.88 -14.43 4.85
N LYS A 121 -20.70 -13.11 4.98
CA LYS A 121 -21.36 -12.28 5.99
C LYS A 121 -22.43 -11.38 5.38
N ASN A 122 -23.51 -11.17 6.13
CA ASN A 122 -24.55 -10.21 5.75
C ASN A 122 -24.14 -8.79 6.19
N LEU A 123 -23.44 -8.06 5.32
CA LEU A 123 -22.87 -6.74 5.64
C LEU A 123 -23.37 -5.66 4.68
N LEU A 124 -23.43 -4.43 5.18
CA LEU A 124 -23.48 -3.25 4.33
C LEU A 124 -22.06 -2.77 4.07
N PHE A 125 -21.77 -2.42 2.82
CA PHE A 125 -20.48 -1.87 2.43
C PHE A 125 -20.62 -0.42 1.98
N GLU A 126 -19.74 0.43 2.52
CA GLU A 126 -19.51 1.80 2.09
C GLU A 126 -18.03 1.99 1.78
N THR A 127 -17.71 3.00 0.98
CA THR A 127 -16.34 3.33 0.62
C THR A 127 -16.07 4.81 0.70
N ILE A 128 -14.82 5.16 1.01
CA ILE A 128 -14.28 6.51 1.00
C ILE A 128 -13.04 6.52 0.11
N ASP A 129 -13.20 7.11 -1.07
CA ASP A 129 -12.12 7.34 -2.03
C ASP A 129 -11.40 8.66 -1.70
N ILE A 130 -10.21 8.54 -1.11
CA ILE A 130 -9.36 9.66 -0.71
C ILE A 130 -8.79 10.40 -1.92
N THR A 131 -8.59 9.70 -3.04
CA THR A 131 -8.15 10.32 -4.28
C THR A 131 -9.25 11.23 -4.83
N ALA A 132 -10.47 10.70 -5.00
CA ALA A 132 -11.60 11.49 -5.44
C ALA A 132 -11.92 12.65 -4.48
N PHE A 133 -11.82 12.43 -3.17
CA PHE A 133 -11.97 13.49 -2.17
C PHE A 133 -10.95 14.61 -2.38
N SER A 134 -9.66 14.27 -2.54
CA SER A 134 -8.58 15.28 -2.69
C SER A 134 -8.72 16.12 -3.96
N VAL A 135 -9.23 15.53 -5.04
CA VAL A 135 -9.56 16.25 -6.29
C VAL A 135 -10.73 17.19 -6.07
N ASN A 136 -11.82 16.69 -5.46
CA ASN A 136 -13.04 17.48 -5.25
C ASN A 136 -12.85 18.67 -4.32
N CYS A 137 -11.95 18.57 -3.33
CA CYS A 137 -11.65 19.67 -2.41
C CYS A 137 -10.48 20.55 -2.86
N ASP A 138 -9.92 20.33 -4.06
CA ASP A 138 -8.72 21.02 -4.58
C ASP A 138 -7.60 21.04 -3.53
N TYR A 139 -7.23 19.86 -3.02
CA TYR A 139 -6.22 19.73 -1.97
C TYR A 139 -4.89 20.36 -2.41
N LYS A 140 -4.33 21.26 -1.58
CA LYS A 140 -3.10 22.00 -1.90
C LYS A 140 -1.95 21.69 -0.98
N VAL A 141 -0.78 21.56 -1.58
CA VAL A 141 0.52 21.50 -0.89
C VAL A 141 1.37 22.70 -1.30
N ARG A 142 2.47 22.94 -0.57
CA ARG A 142 3.48 23.92 -0.98
C ARG A 142 4.60 23.17 -1.68
N ASN A 143 4.95 23.62 -2.89
CA ASN A 143 6.13 23.12 -3.59
C ASN A 143 7.42 23.71 -2.98
N ILE A 144 8.57 23.35 -3.57
CA ILE A 144 9.88 23.81 -3.10
C ILE A 144 10.06 25.33 -3.16
N ASP A 145 9.36 26.00 -4.08
CA ASP A 145 9.35 27.46 -4.23
C ASP A 145 8.34 28.16 -3.29
N GLY A 146 7.64 27.39 -2.46
CA GLY A 146 6.62 27.88 -1.52
C GLY A 146 5.25 28.15 -2.14
N ASN A 147 5.09 27.91 -3.45
CA ASN A 147 3.84 28.09 -4.18
C ASN A 147 2.81 27.03 -3.79
N LYS A 148 1.55 27.43 -3.65
CA LYS A 148 0.45 26.49 -3.43
C LYS A 148 0.07 25.81 -4.75
N VAL A 149 0.22 24.50 -4.82
CA VAL A 149 -0.11 23.68 -5.99
C VAL A 149 -1.12 22.62 -5.60
N SER A 150 -2.03 22.30 -6.53
CA SER A 150 -2.98 21.19 -6.35
C SER A 150 -2.21 19.86 -6.30
N TYR A 151 -2.61 18.98 -5.38
CA TYR A 151 -1.99 17.69 -5.16
C TYR A 151 -3.06 16.63 -4.97
N VAL A 152 -2.87 15.50 -5.64
CA VAL A 152 -3.82 14.39 -5.61
C VAL A 152 -3.32 13.35 -4.63
N LEU A 153 -4.07 13.10 -3.56
CA LEU A 153 -3.73 12.06 -2.60
C LEU A 153 -3.98 10.68 -3.22
N LYS A 154 -3.04 9.76 -3.08
CA LYS A 154 -3.14 8.41 -3.67
C LYS A 154 -3.43 7.30 -2.65
N SER A 155 -3.38 7.62 -1.35
CA SER A 155 -3.67 6.67 -0.27
C SER A 155 -4.22 7.42 0.95
N ALA A 156 -5.04 6.73 1.75
CA ALA A 156 -5.49 7.22 3.06
C ALA A 156 -4.31 7.49 4.02
N SER A 157 -3.16 6.84 3.81
CA SER A 157 -1.95 7.08 4.59
C SER A 157 -1.37 8.49 4.40
N ALA A 158 -1.69 9.15 3.29
CA ALA A 158 -1.27 10.53 3.01
C ALA A 158 -2.32 11.58 3.41
N LEU A 159 -3.48 11.16 3.95
CA LEU A 159 -4.55 12.06 4.33
C LEU A 159 -4.17 12.89 5.56
N PRO A 160 -4.16 14.24 5.48
CA PRO A 160 -3.89 15.06 6.66
C PRO A 160 -4.95 14.85 7.75
N PRO A 161 -4.55 14.73 9.04
CA PRO A 161 -5.49 14.47 10.13
C PRO A 161 -6.67 15.44 10.21
N LYS A 162 -6.46 16.71 9.84
CA LYS A 162 -7.51 17.75 9.85
C LYS A 162 -8.63 17.49 8.84
N LEU A 163 -8.38 16.74 7.76
CA LEU A 163 -9.35 16.47 6.69
C LEU A 163 -10.10 15.14 6.87
N VAL A 164 -9.74 14.33 7.87
CA VAL A 164 -10.35 13.00 8.09
C VAL A 164 -11.86 13.08 8.24
N MET A 165 -12.37 14.04 9.00
CA MET A 165 -13.82 14.16 9.24
C MET A 165 -14.58 14.65 8.00
N GLU A 166 -13.96 15.50 7.18
CA GLU A 166 -14.51 15.96 5.90
C GLU A 166 -14.58 14.80 4.91
N ALA A 167 -13.50 14.01 4.79
CA ALA A 167 -13.46 12.80 3.98
C ALA A 167 -14.51 11.76 4.44
N TYR A 168 -14.74 11.63 5.76
CA TYR A 168 -15.77 10.73 6.28
C TYR A 168 -17.20 11.12 5.84
N GLN A 169 -17.46 12.41 5.59
CA GLN A 169 -18.78 12.85 5.13
C GLN A 169 -19.08 12.44 3.69
N VAL A 170 -18.07 12.17 2.86
CA VAL A 170 -18.24 11.84 1.43
C VAL A 170 -18.29 10.35 1.13
N LYS A 171 -18.44 9.51 2.17
CA LYS A 171 -18.61 8.06 2.00
C LYS A 171 -19.79 7.74 1.07
N LYS A 172 -19.65 6.66 0.31
CA LYS A 172 -20.65 6.20 -0.67
C LYS A 172 -20.98 4.74 -0.43
N ASN A 173 -22.25 4.38 -0.59
CA ASN A 173 -22.67 2.98 -0.58
C ASN A 173 -22.00 2.21 -1.74
N MET A 174 -21.57 0.99 -1.47
CA MET A 174 -21.16 0.03 -2.48
C MET A 174 -22.35 -0.85 -2.87
N PRO A 175 -22.87 -0.76 -4.10
CA PRO A 175 -23.99 -1.60 -4.53
C PRO A 175 -23.62 -3.09 -4.52
N ALA A 176 -24.58 -3.97 -4.23
CA ALA A 176 -24.35 -5.42 -4.22
C ALA A 176 -23.70 -5.98 -5.51
N PRO A 177 -24.05 -5.50 -6.74
CA PRO A 177 -23.34 -5.94 -7.95
C PRO A 177 -21.85 -5.59 -7.97
N LEU A 178 -21.46 -4.43 -7.41
CA LEU A 178 -20.05 -4.03 -7.28
C LEU A 178 -19.33 -4.89 -6.25
N VAL A 179 -19.97 -5.17 -5.11
CA VAL A 179 -19.42 -6.07 -4.08
C VAL A 179 -19.15 -7.45 -4.69
N GLN A 180 -20.11 -8.01 -5.45
CA GLN A 180 -19.96 -9.30 -6.11
C GLN A 180 -18.83 -9.30 -7.16
N SER A 181 -18.68 -8.22 -7.94
CA SER A 181 -17.61 -8.15 -8.94
C SER A 181 -16.23 -8.12 -8.28
N LEU A 182 -16.07 -7.40 -7.16
CA LEU A 182 -14.82 -7.34 -6.42
C LEU A 182 -14.40 -8.70 -5.83
N ILE A 183 -15.37 -9.51 -5.38
CA ILE A 183 -15.12 -10.89 -4.91
C ILE A 183 -14.56 -11.74 -6.07
N LEU A 184 -15.22 -11.73 -7.22
CA LEU A 184 -14.78 -12.48 -8.40
C LEU A 184 -13.42 -11.98 -8.94
N GLU A 185 -13.14 -10.69 -8.80
CA GLU A 185 -11.84 -10.13 -9.16
C GLU A 185 -10.73 -10.58 -8.21
N TRP A 186 -11.01 -10.74 -6.91
CA TRP A 186 -10.04 -11.32 -5.97
C TRP A 186 -9.62 -12.74 -6.39
N GLU A 187 -10.56 -13.59 -6.81
CA GLU A 187 -10.24 -14.95 -7.28
C GLU A 187 -9.21 -14.94 -8.41
N LYS A 188 -9.30 -13.96 -9.33
CA LYS A 188 -8.32 -13.76 -10.41
C LYS A 188 -6.96 -13.32 -9.87
N TRP A 189 -6.93 -12.33 -8.97
CA TRP A 189 -5.68 -11.86 -8.36
C TRP A 189 -4.98 -12.95 -7.54
N SER A 190 -5.74 -13.79 -6.85
CA SER A 190 -5.24 -14.94 -6.08
C SER A 190 -4.64 -16.05 -6.97
N GLN A 191 -4.96 -16.05 -8.26
CA GLN A 191 -4.40 -17.01 -9.23
C GLN A 191 -3.26 -16.43 -10.08
N SER A 192 -2.94 -15.15 -9.91
CA SER A 192 -1.87 -14.49 -10.66
C SER A 192 -0.48 -14.86 -10.15
N ASP A 193 0.41 -15.18 -11.08
CA ASP A 193 1.84 -15.40 -10.82
C ASP A 193 2.66 -14.10 -10.84
N SER A 194 2.05 -12.96 -11.16
CA SER A 194 2.75 -11.68 -11.19
C SER A 194 3.24 -11.27 -9.78
N THR A 195 4.37 -10.56 -9.73
CA THR A 195 4.98 -10.06 -8.49
C THR A 195 5.03 -8.54 -8.43
N LEU A 196 4.55 -7.83 -9.46
CA LEU A 196 4.48 -6.38 -9.46
C LEU A 196 3.20 -5.88 -10.16
N ARG A 197 2.51 -4.95 -9.50
CA ARG A 197 1.35 -4.26 -10.04
C ARG A 197 1.49 -2.75 -9.95
N VAL A 198 0.92 -2.05 -10.93
CA VAL A 198 0.80 -0.59 -10.98
C VAL A 198 -0.64 -0.19 -11.23
N TYR A 199 -1.01 1.01 -10.81
CA TYR A 199 -2.34 1.59 -11.06
C TYR A 199 -2.25 2.63 -12.17
N LYS A 200 -2.88 2.35 -13.31
CA LYS A 200 -2.89 3.24 -14.49
C LYS A 200 -4.25 3.19 -15.16
N GLN A 201 -4.71 4.35 -15.64
CA GLN A 201 -5.96 4.49 -16.40
C GLN A 201 -7.17 3.87 -15.65
N ASP A 202 -7.26 4.15 -14.35
CA ASP A 202 -8.29 3.64 -13.44
C ASP A 202 -8.29 2.11 -13.21
N GLU A 203 -7.25 1.40 -13.67
CA GLU A 203 -7.10 -0.04 -13.55
C GLU A 203 -5.78 -0.44 -12.89
N VAL A 204 -5.75 -1.66 -12.33
CA VAL A 204 -4.52 -2.28 -11.83
C VAL A 204 -3.96 -3.19 -12.91
N LEU A 205 -2.71 -2.95 -13.29
CA LEU A 205 -2.00 -3.69 -14.33
C LEU A 205 -0.84 -4.48 -13.71
N GLU A 206 -0.69 -5.72 -14.15
CA GLU A 206 0.50 -6.53 -13.89
C GLU A 206 1.63 -6.07 -14.80
N VAL A 207 2.82 -5.90 -14.24
CA VAL A 207 3.99 -5.46 -14.97
C VAL A 207 5.20 -6.33 -14.62
N SER A 208 6.21 -6.30 -15.47
CA SER A 208 7.49 -6.97 -15.21
C SER A 208 8.19 -6.34 -14.01
N GLU A 209 9.00 -7.13 -13.28
CA GLU A 209 9.73 -6.64 -12.10
C GLU A 209 10.70 -5.50 -12.42
N ASP A 210 11.18 -5.40 -13.66
CA ASP A 210 12.07 -4.35 -14.15
C ASP A 210 11.36 -3.04 -14.53
N TYR A 211 10.05 -2.93 -14.28
CA TYR A 211 9.24 -1.77 -14.67
C TYR A 211 9.83 -0.42 -14.25
N TYR A 212 10.48 -0.34 -13.08
CA TYR A 212 11.08 0.89 -12.56
C TYR A 212 12.56 1.07 -12.94
N ASP A 213 13.19 0.09 -13.57
CA ASP A 213 14.64 0.08 -13.83
C ASP A 213 15.05 1.25 -14.74
N ALA A 214 14.25 1.55 -15.77
CA ALA A 214 14.51 2.67 -16.67
C ALA A 214 14.55 4.01 -15.93
N SER A 215 13.59 4.24 -15.02
CA SER A 215 13.53 5.46 -14.22
C SER A 215 14.69 5.55 -13.22
N ILE A 216 15.10 4.42 -12.61
CA ILE A 216 16.28 4.37 -11.74
C ILE A 216 17.55 4.74 -12.52
N LEU A 217 17.72 4.18 -13.72
CA LEU A 217 18.88 4.44 -14.56
C LEU A 217 18.92 5.88 -15.08
N GLU A 218 17.77 6.45 -15.46
CA GLU A 218 17.65 7.85 -15.88
C GLU A 218 18.12 8.82 -14.78
N HIS A 219 17.82 8.50 -13.52
CA HIS A 219 18.19 9.33 -12.36
C HIS A 219 19.58 9.03 -11.80
N ALA A 220 20.26 8.01 -12.31
CA ALA A 220 21.63 7.68 -11.91
C ALA A 220 22.65 8.56 -12.68
N SER A 221 23.66 9.10 -11.97
CA SER A 221 24.74 9.89 -12.56
C SER A 221 25.96 9.04 -12.96
N LYS A 222 26.88 9.60 -13.75
CA LYS A 222 28.20 9.00 -14.01
C LYS A 222 29.17 9.08 -12.81
N GLU A 223 28.92 10.02 -11.91
CA GLU A 223 29.56 10.18 -10.59
C GLU A 223 28.84 9.34 -9.54
N PHE A 224 29.53 8.94 -8.46
CA PHE A 224 28.89 8.27 -7.33
C PHE A 224 27.96 9.22 -6.57
N GLN A 225 26.73 8.77 -6.32
CA GLN A 225 25.74 9.50 -5.52
C GLN A 225 24.98 8.55 -4.61
N LYS A 226 24.35 9.08 -3.56
CA LYS A 226 23.54 8.29 -2.63
C LYS A 226 22.38 7.62 -3.36
N ALA A 227 22.26 6.29 -3.25
CA ALA A 227 21.14 5.54 -3.82
C ALA A 227 19.80 6.02 -3.25
N ALA A 228 19.75 6.40 -1.98
CA ALA A 228 18.59 7.02 -1.35
C ALA A 228 18.08 8.27 -2.09
N ARG A 229 18.98 9.05 -2.73
CA ARG A 229 18.60 10.24 -3.50
C ARG A 229 17.94 9.85 -4.81
N VAL A 230 18.51 8.88 -5.53
CA VAL A 230 17.94 8.33 -6.77
C VAL A 230 16.56 7.73 -6.50
N ILE A 231 16.45 6.86 -5.50
CA ILE A 231 15.18 6.22 -5.11
C ILE A 231 14.14 7.26 -4.70
N GLY A 232 14.52 8.24 -3.86
CA GLY A 232 13.60 9.30 -3.44
C GLY A 232 13.09 10.15 -4.61
N THR A 233 13.93 10.41 -5.62
CA THR A 233 13.49 11.10 -6.85
C THR A 233 12.51 10.23 -7.65
N VAL A 234 12.83 8.96 -7.90
CA VAL A 234 11.94 8.03 -8.60
C VAL A 234 10.58 7.91 -7.90
N MET A 235 10.56 7.82 -6.56
CA MET A 235 9.32 7.82 -5.78
C MET A 235 8.53 9.13 -5.91
N GLY A 236 9.22 10.27 -5.87
CA GLY A 236 8.60 11.59 -5.90
C GLY A 236 8.01 11.96 -7.27
N GLU A 237 8.59 11.45 -8.35
CA GLU A 237 8.12 11.69 -9.72
C GLU A 237 7.14 10.63 -10.21
N SER A 238 7.13 9.44 -9.58
CA SER A 238 6.19 8.37 -9.88
C SER A 238 4.75 8.75 -9.54
N ASP A 239 3.82 8.34 -10.40
CA ASP A 239 2.37 8.40 -10.13
C ASP A 239 1.89 7.22 -9.26
N GLN A 240 2.79 6.28 -8.92
CA GLN A 240 2.53 5.07 -8.15
C GLN A 240 2.90 5.23 -6.68
N CYS A 241 2.14 4.59 -5.79
CA CYS A 241 2.52 4.41 -4.38
C CYS A 241 3.53 3.25 -4.24
N ILE A 242 4.78 3.49 -4.61
CA ILE A 242 5.87 2.52 -4.49
C ILE A 242 6.70 2.73 -3.22
N GLY A 243 7.07 1.64 -2.54
CA GLY A 243 7.97 1.66 -1.40
C GLY A 243 9.45 1.74 -1.80
N ASP A 244 10.26 2.42 -0.98
CA ASP A 244 11.72 2.49 -1.09
C ASP A 244 12.38 1.11 -1.07
N THR A 245 11.79 0.17 -0.34
CA THR A 245 12.26 -1.20 -0.20
C THR A 245 12.26 -1.94 -1.55
N TYR A 246 11.23 -1.74 -2.38
CA TYR A 246 11.17 -2.33 -3.72
C TYR A 246 12.16 -1.69 -4.69
N LEU A 247 12.30 -0.37 -4.65
CA LEU A 247 13.31 0.31 -5.48
C LEU A 247 14.73 -0.05 -5.06
N THR A 248 14.97 -0.30 -3.78
CA THR A 248 16.27 -0.80 -3.28
C THR A 248 16.57 -2.18 -3.84
N TYR A 249 15.56 -3.06 -3.88
CA TYR A 249 15.67 -4.36 -4.55
C TYR A 249 16.09 -4.20 -6.01
N ARG A 250 15.41 -3.31 -6.76
CA ARG A 250 15.74 -3.05 -8.17
C ARG A 250 17.13 -2.48 -8.36
N VAL A 251 17.58 -1.56 -7.49
CA VAL A 251 18.97 -1.07 -7.49
C VAL A 251 19.97 -2.21 -7.32
N HIS A 252 19.72 -3.15 -6.40
CA HIS A 252 20.58 -4.33 -6.21
C HIS A 252 20.61 -5.23 -7.46
N GLU A 253 19.47 -5.44 -8.13
CA GLU A 253 19.44 -6.21 -9.38
C GLU A 253 20.20 -5.50 -10.51
N LEU A 254 20.07 -4.18 -10.66
CA LEU A 254 20.82 -3.40 -11.63
C LEU A 254 22.34 -3.41 -11.38
N ILE A 255 22.76 -3.47 -10.11
CA ILE A 255 24.16 -3.69 -9.74
C ILE A 255 24.63 -5.08 -10.17
N LYS A 256 23.85 -6.13 -9.90
CA LYS A 256 24.18 -7.52 -10.31
C LYS A 256 24.27 -7.68 -11.82
N GLN A 257 23.39 -7.01 -12.57
CA GLN A 257 23.41 -6.97 -14.03
C GLN A 257 24.59 -6.14 -14.59
N GLY A 258 25.29 -5.40 -13.72
CA GLY A 258 26.41 -4.55 -14.11
C GLY A 258 25.99 -3.29 -14.88
N LEU A 259 24.74 -2.86 -14.74
CA LEU A 259 24.25 -1.58 -15.28
C LEU A 259 24.58 -0.42 -14.32
N LEU A 260 24.62 -0.71 -13.02
CA LEU A 260 25.11 0.20 -11.99
C LEU A 260 26.41 -0.34 -11.37
N GLN A 261 27.28 0.58 -10.96
CA GLN A 261 28.38 0.30 -10.05
C GLN A 261 28.05 0.86 -8.67
N TYR A 262 28.59 0.24 -7.62
CA TYR A 262 28.39 0.69 -6.25
C TYR A 262 29.69 0.86 -5.48
N GLN A 263 29.64 1.69 -4.44
CA GLN A 263 30.65 1.77 -3.39
C GLN A 263 29.98 1.91 -2.01
N GLY A 264 30.74 1.62 -0.96
CA GLY A 264 30.23 1.59 0.41
C GLY A 264 29.56 0.25 0.77
N GLU A 265 28.54 0.31 1.61
CA GLU A 265 27.77 -0.86 2.07
C GLU A 265 26.47 -0.97 1.26
N LEU A 266 26.13 -2.18 0.81
CA LEU A 266 24.84 -2.43 0.12
C LEU A 266 23.63 -2.15 1.02
N MET A 267 23.79 -2.27 2.34
CA MET A 267 22.73 -2.04 3.33
C MET A 267 23.32 -1.41 4.59
N PRO A 268 22.59 -0.52 5.29
CA PRO A 268 21.29 0.05 4.92
C PRO A 268 21.40 1.06 3.76
N LEU A 269 20.29 1.32 3.05
CA LEU A 269 20.23 2.16 1.84
C LEU A 269 20.97 3.51 1.96
N ARG A 270 20.96 4.14 3.14
CA ARG A 270 21.66 5.42 3.39
C ARG A 270 23.19 5.35 3.24
N ARG A 271 23.79 4.15 3.28
CA ARG A 271 25.23 3.91 3.10
C ARG A 271 25.60 3.49 1.68
N LEU A 272 24.61 3.17 0.84
CA LEU A 272 24.82 2.76 -0.54
C LEU A 272 24.99 3.97 -1.46
N GLU A 273 26.09 3.99 -2.20
CA GLU A 273 26.31 4.91 -3.31
C GLU A 273 26.37 4.15 -4.63
N ILE A 274 25.75 4.72 -5.67
CA ILE A 274 25.66 4.14 -7.00
C ILE A 274 26.04 5.14 -8.07
N ARG A 275 26.45 4.62 -9.23
CA ARG A 275 26.63 5.36 -10.48
C ARG A 275 26.32 4.48 -11.68
N LEU A 276 26.01 5.10 -12.81
CA LEU A 276 25.95 4.44 -14.10
C LEU A 276 27.33 3.87 -14.48
N LYS A 277 27.33 2.67 -15.05
CA LYS A 277 28.52 2.14 -15.70
C LYS A 277 28.90 2.94 -16.95
#